data_AF-A0A0R1KXR0-F1
#
_entry.id   AF-A0A0R1KXR0-F1
#
_cell.length_a   1.000
_cell.length_b   1.000
_cell.length_c   1.000
_cell.angle_alpha   90.00
_cell.angle_beta   90.00
_cell.angle_gamma   90.00
#
_symmetry.space_group_name_H-M   'P 1'
#
loop_
_entity.id
_entity.type
_entity.pdbx_description
1 polymer ?
#
loop_
_entity_poly.entity_id
_entity_poly.type
_entity_poly.pdbx_seq_one_letter_code
_entity_poly.pdbx_strand_id
1 'polypeptide(L)'
;MNLTSLISSLIVSGSLGYLNFVILLKQGTINYYKNNNDEKKILLVFFGGMNYFLYLLIGSFNSNVRQGDYLAISLNILYVALVSLLISFAIAPWIVRLANYIINKIRDRKGIGEIDTLSANDYFFQSSEVQRIYVFNLKNELVTCGYLEYSPSTDFSENSLVLVPFENEDYEKNYAEVKRDARKYKSRELFNADLGLKIIDLY
;
A
#
# COMPACT_ATOMS: atom_id res chain seq x y z
N MET A 1 29.87 2.43 -25.19
CA MET A 1 29.47 3.11 -23.94
C MET A 1 30.69 3.14 -23.05
N ASN A 2 31.15 4.33 -22.63
CA ASN A 2 32.35 4.44 -21.81
C ASN A 2 32.11 3.94 -20.38
N LEU A 3 33.15 3.45 -19.70
CA LEU A 3 33.07 2.90 -18.34
C LEU A 3 32.40 3.87 -17.36
N THR A 4 32.72 5.16 -17.47
CA THR A 4 32.09 6.23 -16.68
C THR A 4 30.58 6.30 -16.90
N SER A 5 30.12 6.23 -18.15
CA SER A 5 28.69 6.24 -18.47
C SER A 5 27.98 4.99 -17.96
N LEU A 6 28.64 3.83 -18.00
CA LEU A 6 28.13 2.59 -17.41
C LEU A 6 27.98 2.70 -15.89
N ILE A 7 29.02 3.13 -15.18
CA ILE A 7 29.00 3.27 -13.72
C ILE A 7 27.94 4.30 -13.31
N SER A 8 27.89 5.45 -13.97
CA SER A 8 26.88 6.47 -13.72
C SER A 8 25.46 5.94 -13.95
N SER A 9 25.23 5.17 -15.02
CA SER A 9 23.91 4.59 -15.29
C SER A 9 23.47 3.59 -14.21
N LEU A 10 24.40 2.80 -13.66
CA LEU A 10 24.12 1.85 -12.58
C LEU A 10 23.78 2.57 -11.28
N ILE A 11 24.58 3.57 -10.89
CA ILE A 11 24.33 4.38 -9.69
C ILE A 11 22.95 5.03 -9.77
N VAL A 12 22.63 5.63 -10.92
CA VAL A 12 21.35 6.31 -11.14
C VAL A 12 20.19 5.34 -11.14
N SER A 13 20.35 4.15 -11.73
CA SER A 13 19.31 3.13 -11.71
C SER A 13 18.95 2.69 -10.29
N GLY A 14 19.95 2.43 -9.44
CA GLY A 14 19.73 1.96 -8.07
C GLY A 14 19.20 3.05 -7.15
N SER A 15 19.80 4.24 -7.19
CA SER A 15 19.41 5.36 -6.32
C SER A 15 18.04 5.93 -6.68
N LEU A 16 17.77 6.18 -7.97
CA LEU A 16 16.43 6.62 -8.39
C LEU A 16 15.40 5.50 -8.21
N GLY A 17 15.76 4.23 -8.46
CA GLY A 17 14.83 3.11 -8.30
C GLY A 17 14.30 2.99 -6.87
N TYR A 18 15.19 3.23 -5.88
CA TYR A 18 14.79 3.33 -4.48
C TYR A 18 13.90 4.54 -4.20
N LEU A 19 14.19 5.70 -4.79
CA LEU A 19 13.35 6.89 -4.64
C LEU A 19 11.94 6.68 -5.23
N ASN A 20 11.83 6.05 -6.40
CA ASN A 20 10.52 5.70 -6.99
C ASN A 20 9.71 4.81 -6.04
N PHE A 21 10.37 3.80 -5.45
CA PHE A 21 9.76 2.90 -4.48
C PHE A 21 9.25 3.66 -3.25
N VAL A 22 10.05 4.55 -2.66
CA VAL A 22 9.66 5.35 -1.48
C VAL A 22 8.49 6.28 -1.80
N ILE A 23 8.47 6.91 -2.97
CA ILE A 23 7.35 7.77 -3.39
C ILE A 23 6.04 6.98 -3.43
N LEU A 24 6.05 5.80 -4.05
CA LEU A 24 4.84 4.97 -4.20
C LEU A 24 4.37 4.36 -2.88
N LEU A 25 5.31 4.05 -1.99
CA LEU A 25 5.01 3.64 -0.61
C LEU A 25 4.32 4.79 0.14
N LYS A 26 4.87 6.01 0.09
CA LYS A 26 4.29 7.18 0.77
C LYS A 26 2.96 7.65 0.18
N GLN A 27 2.69 7.36 -1.09
CA GLN A 27 1.39 7.60 -1.72
C GLN A 27 0.33 6.54 -1.34
N GLY A 28 0.70 5.47 -0.63
CA GLY A 28 -0.20 4.36 -0.35
C GLY A 28 -0.61 3.57 -1.59
N THR A 29 0.10 3.73 -2.71
CA THR A 29 -0.15 2.97 -3.95
C THR A 29 0.37 1.54 -3.83
N ILE A 30 1.43 1.36 -3.03
CA ILE A 30 2.03 0.07 -2.72
C ILE A 30 2.05 -0.03 -1.20
N ASN A 31 1.44 -1.07 -0.66
CA ASN A 31 1.50 -1.38 0.77
C ASN A 31 2.40 -2.59 0.98
N TYR A 32 3.25 -2.50 1.99
CA TYR A 32 4.11 -3.61 2.39
C TYR A 32 3.69 -4.12 3.75
N TYR A 33 3.31 -5.40 3.80
CA TYR A 33 3.35 -6.15 5.04
C TYR A 33 4.78 -6.59 5.29
N LYS A 34 5.22 -6.47 6.54
CA LYS A 34 6.59 -6.73 7.05
C LYS A 34 7.16 -8.11 6.65
N ASN A 35 6.33 -9.02 6.15
CA ASN A 35 6.71 -10.39 5.79
C ASN A 35 6.99 -10.61 4.28
N ASN A 36 6.78 -9.62 3.40
CA ASN A 36 6.91 -9.80 1.95
C ASN A 36 8.22 -9.22 1.37
N ASN A 37 9.37 -9.53 1.98
CA ASN A 37 10.67 -8.99 1.57
C ASN A 37 11.05 -9.27 0.10
N ASP A 38 10.51 -10.33 -0.50
CA ASP A 38 10.83 -10.69 -1.89
C ASP A 38 10.09 -9.82 -2.91
N GLU A 39 8.85 -9.45 -2.65
CA GLU A 39 8.13 -8.48 -3.49
C GLU A 39 8.86 -7.14 -3.51
N LYS A 40 9.46 -6.73 -2.38
CA LYS A 40 10.19 -5.46 -2.25
C LYS A 40 11.38 -5.44 -3.19
N LYS A 41 12.14 -6.54 -3.20
CA LYS A 41 13.30 -6.70 -4.07
C LYS A 41 12.87 -6.66 -5.53
N ILE A 42 11.78 -7.33 -5.89
CA ILE A 42 11.26 -7.37 -7.26
C ILE A 42 10.88 -5.96 -7.74
N LEU A 43 10.16 -5.18 -6.92
CA LEU A 43 9.78 -3.81 -7.27
C LEU A 43 10.98 -2.88 -7.39
N LEU A 44 11.96 -2.99 -6.48
CA LEU A 44 13.20 -2.20 -6.56
C LEU A 44 13.99 -2.51 -7.82
N VAL A 45 14.10 -3.79 -8.19
CA VAL A 45 14.75 -4.21 -9.45
C VAL A 45 13.98 -3.69 -10.65
N PHE A 46 12.64 -3.74 -10.62
CA PHE A 46 11.81 -3.20 -11.70
C PHE A 46 12.01 -1.70 -11.90
N PHE A 47 11.94 -0.90 -10.83
CA PHE A 47 12.17 0.55 -10.93
C PHE A 47 13.61 0.88 -11.32
N GLY A 48 14.59 0.12 -10.82
CA GLY A 48 15.97 0.24 -11.27
C GLY A 48 16.11 -0.01 -12.77
N GLY A 49 15.54 -1.10 -13.28
CA GLY A 49 15.51 -1.43 -14.70
C GLY A 49 14.84 -0.34 -15.54
N MET A 50 13.72 0.21 -15.07
CA MET A 50 13.02 1.31 -15.75
C MET A 50 13.88 2.57 -15.84
N ASN A 51 14.55 2.96 -14.75
CA ASN A 51 15.44 4.11 -14.74
C ASN A 51 16.67 3.92 -15.61
N TYR A 52 17.22 2.71 -15.62
CA TYR A 52 18.32 2.36 -16.53
C TYR A 52 17.86 2.48 -18.00
N PHE A 53 16.67 1.97 -18.32
CA PHE A 53 16.10 2.09 -19.66
C PHE A 53 15.88 3.57 -20.05
N LEU A 54 15.35 4.40 -19.15
CA LEU A 54 15.23 5.84 -19.37
C LEU A 54 16.58 6.52 -19.60
N TYR A 55 17.61 6.13 -18.84
CA TYR A 55 18.97 6.65 -19.03
C TYR A 55 19.52 6.33 -20.42
N LEU A 56 19.34 5.10 -20.90
CA LEU A 56 19.74 4.70 -22.25
C LEU A 56 18.93 5.42 -23.33
N LEU A 57 17.62 5.56 -23.14
CA LEU A 57 16.73 6.20 -24.10
C LEU A 57 17.04 7.68 -24.24
N ILE A 58 17.13 8.43 -23.14
CA ILE A 58 17.47 9.86 -23.16
C ILE A 58 18.91 10.05 -23.66
N GLY A 59 19.83 9.22 -23.19
CA GLY A 59 21.23 9.23 -23.63
C GLY A 59 21.41 8.86 -25.11
N SER A 60 20.42 8.25 -25.76
CA SER A 60 20.46 7.97 -27.20
C SER A 60 20.33 9.23 -28.07
N PHE A 61 19.64 10.25 -27.56
CA PHE A 61 19.46 11.53 -28.25
C PHE A 61 20.66 12.48 -28.09
N ASN A 62 21.57 12.19 -27.16
CA ASN A 62 22.74 13.03 -26.88
C ASN A 62 24.05 12.27 -27.15
N SER A 63 24.67 12.53 -28.31
CA SER A 63 25.93 11.89 -28.71
C SER A 63 27.08 12.16 -27.74
N ASN A 64 27.08 13.28 -27.03
CA ASN A 64 28.16 13.67 -26.11
C ASN A 64 28.16 12.82 -24.83
N VAL A 65 27.00 12.30 -24.43
CA VAL A 65 26.88 11.32 -23.34
C VAL A 65 27.61 10.02 -23.71
N ARG A 66 27.48 9.58 -24.98
CA ARG A 66 28.13 8.37 -25.49
C ARG A 66 29.65 8.53 -25.59
N GLN A 67 30.11 9.74 -25.88
CA GLN A 67 31.52 10.12 -25.94
C GLN A 67 32.16 10.27 -24.55
N GLY A 68 31.36 10.27 -23.48
CA GLY A 68 31.84 10.26 -22.10
C GLY A 68 32.11 11.64 -21.52
N ASP A 69 31.53 12.70 -22.09
CA ASP A 69 31.59 14.05 -21.52
C ASP A 69 30.84 14.08 -20.16
N TYR A 70 31.55 14.50 -19.11
CA TYR A 70 31.03 14.57 -17.75
C TYR A 70 29.84 15.53 -17.62
N LEU A 71 29.83 16.67 -18.33
CA LEU A 71 28.71 17.61 -18.29
C LEU A 71 27.47 17.01 -18.96
N ALA A 72 27.65 16.38 -20.12
CA ALA A 72 26.57 15.70 -20.83
C ALA A 72 25.98 14.55 -19.99
N ILE A 73 26.83 13.73 -19.37
CA ILE A 73 26.39 12.67 -18.44
C ILE A 73 25.59 13.27 -17.30
N SER A 74 26.09 14.31 -16.64
CA SER A 74 25.42 14.93 -15.48
C SER A 74 24.04 15.49 -15.83
N LEU A 75 23.93 16.17 -16.99
CA LEU A 75 22.64 16.64 -17.51
C LEU A 75 21.70 15.48 -17.82
N ASN A 76 22.20 14.39 -18.42
CA ASN A 76 21.39 13.20 -18.70
C ASN A 76 20.81 12.60 -17.42
N ILE A 77 21.61 12.51 -16.34
CA ILE A 77 21.15 12.05 -15.03
C ILE A 77 20.04 12.95 -14.49
N LEU A 78 20.21 14.28 -14.58
CA LEU A 78 19.20 15.23 -14.14
C LEU A 78 17.89 15.05 -14.92
N TYR A 79 17.94 14.90 -16.24
CA TYR A 79 16.76 14.64 -17.05
C TYR A 79 16.08 13.32 -16.67
N VAL A 80 16.84 12.24 -16.48
CA VAL A 80 16.30 10.95 -16.03
C VAL A 80 15.61 11.11 -14.67
N ALA A 81 16.22 11.81 -13.72
CA ALA A 81 15.64 12.04 -12.40
C ALA A 81 14.31 12.79 -12.48
N LEU A 82 14.24 13.87 -13.28
CA LEU A 82 13.01 14.65 -13.47
C LEU A 82 11.89 13.83 -14.13
N VAL A 83 12.22 13.12 -15.21
CA VAL A 83 11.26 12.27 -15.94
C VAL A 83 10.79 11.11 -15.06
N SER A 84 11.71 10.46 -14.35
CA SER A 84 11.41 9.36 -13.44
C SER A 84 10.50 9.79 -12.30
N LEU A 85 10.74 10.98 -11.72
CA LEU A 85 9.87 11.54 -10.69
C LEU A 85 8.46 11.82 -11.23
N LEU A 86 8.35 12.43 -12.41
CA LEU A 86 7.06 12.65 -13.07
C LEU A 86 6.31 11.34 -13.34
N ILE A 87 7.01 10.30 -13.82
CA ILE A 87 6.41 8.97 -14.03
C ILE A 87 5.92 8.39 -12.71
N SER A 88 6.70 8.49 -11.63
CA SER A 88 6.32 8.00 -10.31
C SER A 88 5.09 8.67 -9.74
N PHE A 89 4.93 9.98 -9.93
CA PHE A 89 3.75 10.69 -9.42
C PHE A 89 2.52 10.53 -10.32
N ALA A 90 2.69 10.65 -11.64
CA ALA A 90 1.55 10.75 -12.56
C ALA A 90 1.09 9.40 -13.12
N ILE A 91 2.03 8.50 -13.45
CA ILE A 91 1.75 7.33 -14.29
C ILE A 91 1.80 6.04 -13.48
N ALA A 92 2.75 5.92 -12.55
CA ALA A 92 2.96 4.70 -11.78
C ALA A 92 1.72 4.23 -10.99
N PRO A 93 0.91 5.10 -10.36
CA PRO A 93 -0.33 4.67 -9.70
C PRO A 93 -1.33 3.98 -10.65
N TRP A 94 -1.43 4.47 -11.89
CA TRP A 94 -2.29 3.88 -12.91
C TRP A 94 -1.78 2.52 -13.37
N ILE A 95 -0.46 2.40 -13.58
CA ILE A 95 0.18 1.14 -13.97
C ILE A 95 -0.04 0.07 -12.89
N VAL A 96 0.15 0.42 -11.62
CA VAL A 96 -0.03 -0.53 -10.50
C VAL A 96 -1.48 -1.00 -10.43
N ARG A 97 -2.46 -0.09 -10.52
CA ARG A 97 -3.89 -0.46 -10.55
C ARG A 97 -4.24 -1.38 -11.73
N LEU A 98 -3.70 -1.09 -12.91
CA LEU A 98 -3.92 -1.92 -14.09
C LEU A 98 -3.30 -3.31 -13.91
N ALA A 99 -2.08 -3.39 -13.35
CA ALA A 99 -1.43 -4.66 -13.06
C ALA A 99 -2.25 -5.51 -12.08
N ASN A 100 -2.72 -4.91 -10.97
CA ASN A 100 -3.57 -5.60 -10.00
C ASN A 100 -4.88 -6.08 -10.63
N TYR A 101 -5.52 -5.25 -11.47
CA TYR A 101 -6.73 -5.65 -12.20
C TYR A 101 -6.48 -6.87 -13.10
N ILE A 102 -5.37 -6.90 -13.84
CA ILE A 102 -5.01 -8.03 -14.70
C ILE A 102 -4.74 -9.29 -13.85
N ILE A 103 -3.99 -9.14 -12.75
CA ILE A 103 -3.69 -10.26 -11.85
C ILE A 103 -4.97 -10.85 -11.28
N ASN A 104 -5.87 -10.03 -10.73
CA ASN A 104 -7.13 -10.49 -10.15
C ASN A 104 -8.02 -11.14 -11.21
N LYS A 105 -8.09 -10.59 -12.43
CA LYS A 105 -8.80 -11.22 -13.55
C LYS A 105 -8.26 -12.61 -13.92
N ILE A 106 -6.94 -12.83 -13.79
CA ILE A 106 -6.33 -14.15 -14.00
C ILE A 106 -6.62 -15.09 -12.82
N ARG A 107 -6.61 -14.57 -11.58
CA ARG A 107 -6.91 -15.34 -10.36
C ARG A 107 -8.36 -15.81 -10.31
N ASP A 108 -9.30 -14.95 -10.68
CA ASP A 108 -10.73 -15.29 -10.80
C ASP A 108 -10.95 -16.46 -11.76
N ARG A 109 -10.26 -16.43 -12.92
CA ARG A 109 -10.31 -17.54 -13.89
C ARG A 109 -9.76 -18.85 -13.34
N LYS A 110 -8.89 -18.78 -12.33
CA LYS A 110 -8.33 -19.94 -11.62
C LYS A 110 -9.10 -20.31 -10.35
N GLY A 111 -10.18 -19.58 -10.03
CA GLY A 111 -10.95 -19.78 -8.80
C GLY A 111 -10.20 -19.42 -7.52
N ILE A 112 -9.15 -18.59 -7.61
CA ILE A 112 -8.34 -18.16 -6.47
C ILE A 112 -8.81 -16.76 -6.07
N GLY A 113 -9.02 -16.50 -4.78
CA GLY A 113 -9.53 -15.22 -4.29
C GLY A 113 -8.67 -14.01 -4.71
N GLU A 114 -9.29 -12.84 -4.84
CA GLU A 114 -8.63 -11.59 -5.20
C GLU A 114 -7.55 -11.19 -4.19
N ILE A 115 -6.52 -10.49 -4.68
CA ILE A 115 -5.53 -9.83 -3.82
C ILE A 115 -5.91 -8.35 -3.75
N ASP A 116 -6.08 -7.86 -2.52
CA ASP A 116 -6.19 -6.43 -2.22
C ASP A 116 -4.89 -5.95 -1.56
N THR A 117 -4.53 -4.69 -1.82
CA THR A 117 -3.38 -4.00 -1.24
C THR A 117 -3.62 -3.55 0.20
N LEU A 118 -4.88 -3.51 0.66
CA LEU A 118 -5.23 -3.20 2.04
C LEU A 118 -5.35 -4.50 2.85
N SER A 119 -4.81 -4.53 4.06
CA SER A 119 -5.11 -5.60 5.01
C SER A 119 -6.57 -5.53 5.38
N ALA A 120 -7.11 -6.63 5.88
CA ALA A 120 -8.44 -6.64 6.48
C ALA A 120 -8.58 -5.56 7.57
N ASN A 121 -7.51 -5.31 8.35
CA ASN A 121 -7.48 -4.26 9.37
C ASN A 121 -7.52 -2.86 8.74
N ASP A 122 -6.65 -2.58 7.77
CA ASP A 122 -6.63 -1.28 7.08
C ASP A 122 -7.98 -1.03 6.39
N TYR A 123 -8.53 -2.02 5.69
CA TYR A 123 -9.84 -1.91 5.06
C TYR A 123 -10.96 -1.61 6.06
N PHE A 124 -10.94 -2.27 7.22
CA PHE A 124 -12.00 -2.14 8.21
C PHE A 124 -11.94 -0.80 8.97
N PHE A 125 -10.74 -0.37 9.38
CA PHE A 125 -10.53 0.82 10.21
C PHE A 125 -10.21 2.09 9.43
N GLN A 126 -9.96 2.01 8.12
CA GLN A 126 -9.79 3.19 7.29
C GLN A 126 -11.15 3.88 7.06
N SER A 127 -11.32 5.03 7.72
CA SER A 127 -12.44 5.96 7.58
C SER A 127 -11.93 7.38 7.82
N SER A 128 -12.44 8.34 7.05
CA SER A 128 -12.23 9.77 7.29
C SER A 128 -13.16 10.34 8.36
N GLU A 129 -14.08 9.53 8.88
CA GLU A 129 -15.11 9.91 9.84
C GLU A 129 -14.86 9.26 11.20
N VAL A 130 -15.31 9.94 12.27
CA VAL A 130 -15.28 9.42 13.64
C VAL A 130 -16.09 8.14 13.72
N GLN A 131 -15.43 7.03 14.05
CA GLN A 131 -16.06 5.72 14.19
C GLN A 131 -16.35 5.40 15.65
N ARG A 132 -17.55 4.89 15.92
CA ARG A 132 -17.91 4.30 17.22
C ARG A 132 -17.74 2.79 17.12
N ILE A 133 -16.99 2.22 18.05
CA ILE A 133 -16.74 0.78 18.11
C ILE A 133 -17.36 0.23 19.38
N TYR A 134 -18.04 -0.91 19.22
CA TYR A 134 -18.59 -1.69 20.30
C TYR A 134 -18.02 -3.10 20.20
N VAL A 135 -17.40 -3.58 21.27
CA VAL A 135 -16.82 -4.92 21.35
C VAL A 135 -17.68 -5.74 22.29
N PHE A 136 -18.22 -6.84 21.76
CA PHE A 136 -19.03 -7.79 22.52
C PHE A 136 -18.29 -9.11 22.66
N ASN A 137 -18.52 -9.81 23.76
CA ASN A 137 -18.06 -11.20 23.89
C ASN A 137 -19.00 -12.15 23.14
N LEU A 138 -18.67 -13.44 23.12
CA LEU A 138 -19.49 -14.48 22.46
C LEU A 138 -20.89 -14.67 23.09
N LYS A 139 -21.13 -14.11 24.28
CA LYS A 139 -22.45 -14.10 24.94
C LYS A 139 -23.24 -12.82 24.66
N ASN A 140 -22.76 -11.97 23.75
CA ASN A 140 -23.32 -10.67 23.41
C ASN A 140 -23.32 -9.65 24.58
N GLU A 141 -22.46 -9.86 25.57
CA GLU A 141 -22.24 -8.90 26.66
C GLU A 141 -21.20 -7.87 26.20
N LEU A 142 -21.44 -6.59 26.51
CA LEU A 142 -20.53 -5.51 26.14
C LEU A 142 -19.22 -5.65 26.94
N VAL A 143 -18.10 -5.78 26.24
CA VAL A 143 -16.75 -5.87 26.82
C VAL A 143 -16.14 -4.48 26.94
N THR A 144 -16.23 -3.69 25.87
CA THR A 144 -15.75 -2.31 25.82
C THR A 144 -16.39 -1.56 24.66
N CYS A 145 -16.45 -0.23 24.76
CA CYS A 145 -16.86 0.64 23.66
C CYS A 145 -16.15 2.00 23.72
N GLY A 146 -16.13 2.70 22.59
CA GLY A 146 -15.50 4.00 22.51
C GLY A 146 -15.41 4.53 21.08
N TYR A 147 -14.78 5.70 20.97
CA TYR A 147 -14.35 6.25 19.70
C TYR A 147 -13.06 5.57 19.26
N LEU A 148 -12.99 5.22 17.98
CA LEU A 148 -11.74 4.80 17.38
C LEU A 148 -10.83 6.02 17.25
N GLU A 149 -9.74 6.05 18.02
CA GLU A 149 -8.68 7.02 17.81
C GLU A 149 -7.58 6.39 16.95
N TYR A 150 -7.29 7.05 15.82
CA TYR A 150 -6.20 6.64 14.95
C TYR A 150 -4.87 7.05 15.61
N SER A 151 -4.10 6.08 16.08
CA SER A 151 -2.69 6.30 16.40
C SER A 151 -1.90 6.28 15.09
N PRO A 152 -1.26 7.38 14.66
CA PRO A 152 -0.43 7.38 13.47
C PRO A 152 0.69 6.36 13.65
N SER A 153 0.66 5.33 12.81
CA SER A 153 1.51 4.17 12.89
C SER A 153 2.99 4.51 12.81
N THR A 154 3.73 4.17 13.86
CA THR A 154 5.12 3.72 13.75
C THR A 154 5.10 2.19 13.77
N ASP A 155 6.10 1.52 13.20
CA ASP A 155 6.15 0.07 12.90
C ASP A 155 5.89 -0.92 14.08
N PHE A 156 5.51 -0.42 15.27
CA PHE A 156 5.14 -1.16 16.47
C PHE A 156 3.64 -1.05 16.85
N SER A 157 2.85 -0.19 16.18
CA SER A 157 1.46 0.12 16.57
C SER A 157 0.38 -0.33 15.59
N GLU A 158 0.70 -1.09 14.52
CA GLU A 158 -0.29 -1.60 13.55
C GLU A 158 -1.41 -2.44 14.18
N ASN A 159 -1.20 -2.95 15.40
CA ASN A 159 -2.21 -3.68 16.19
C ASN A 159 -2.69 -2.94 17.44
N SER A 160 -2.24 -1.71 17.72
CA SER A 160 -2.67 -0.94 18.87
C SER A 160 -3.76 0.04 18.46
N LEU A 161 -4.94 -0.49 18.16
CA LEU A 161 -6.15 0.31 18.11
C LEU A 161 -6.45 0.77 19.53
N VAL A 162 -6.54 2.09 19.73
CA VAL A 162 -6.91 2.65 21.02
C VAL A 162 -8.37 3.08 20.92
N LEU A 163 -9.18 2.55 21.84
CA LEU A 163 -10.54 3.02 22.04
C LEU A 163 -10.50 4.12 23.10
N VAL A 164 -10.87 5.33 22.71
CA VAL A 164 -11.12 6.41 23.67
C VAL A 164 -12.53 6.20 24.21
N PRO A 165 -12.71 6.01 25.52
CA PRO A 165 -14.04 5.79 26.11
C PRO A 165 -14.96 6.97 25.80
N PHE A 166 -16.26 6.71 25.72
CA PHE A 166 -17.23 7.77 25.56
C PHE A 166 -17.25 8.67 26.81
N GLU A 167 -17.33 9.98 26.64
CA GLU A 167 -17.45 10.92 27.76
C GLU A 167 -18.79 10.80 28.50
N ASN A 168 -19.80 10.20 27.85
CA ASN A 168 -21.13 9.99 28.42
C ASN A 168 -21.53 8.52 28.31
N GLU A 169 -21.94 7.92 29.43
CA GLU A 169 -22.44 6.55 29.55
C GLU A 169 -23.69 6.30 28.68
N ASP A 170 -24.45 7.34 28.31
CA ASP A 170 -25.60 7.23 27.39
C ASP A 170 -25.22 6.70 25.99
N TYR A 171 -23.92 6.73 25.64
CA TYR A 171 -23.41 6.17 24.38
C TYR A 171 -23.05 4.68 24.48
N GLU A 172 -23.00 4.12 25.69
CA GLU A 172 -22.87 2.68 25.91
C GLU A 172 -24.18 2.00 25.52
N LYS A 173 -24.10 1.04 24.60
CA LYS A 173 -25.27 0.37 24.03
C LYS A 173 -25.11 -1.13 24.13
N ASN A 174 -26.21 -1.80 24.44
CA ASN A 174 -26.23 -3.26 24.41
C ASN A 174 -26.23 -3.79 22.97
N TYR A 175 -25.95 -5.09 22.81
CA TYR A 175 -25.85 -5.72 21.50
C TYR A 175 -27.10 -5.53 20.62
N ALA A 176 -28.30 -5.60 21.20
CA ALA A 176 -29.55 -5.46 20.47
C ALA A 176 -29.75 -4.04 19.92
N GLU A 177 -29.35 -3.02 20.69
CA GLU A 177 -29.37 -1.62 20.29
C GLU A 177 -28.36 -1.35 19.17
N VAL A 178 -27.13 -1.83 19.31
CA VAL A 178 -26.09 -1.69 18.27
C VAL A 178 -26.52 -2.39 16.98
N LYS A 179 -27.10 -3.59 17.07
CA LYS A 179 -27.63 -4.32 15.90
C LYS A 179 -28.78 -3.58 15.22
N ARG A 180 -29.61 -2.87 15.98
CA ARG A 180 -30.68 -2.01 15.45
C ARG A 180 -30.12 -0.79 14.74
N ASP A 181 -29.11 -0.16 15.32
CA ASP A 181 -28.45 1.02 14.75
C ASP A 181 -27.62 0.67 13.52
N ALA A 182 -26.97 -0.49 13.52
CA ALA A 182 -26.22 -1.02 12.38
C ALA A 182 -27.07 -1.20 11.11
N ARG A 183 -28.39 -1.36 11.25
CA ARG A 183 -29.35 -1.41 10.12
C ARG A 183 -29.73 -0.02 9.60
N LYS A 184 -29.54 1.03 10.39
CA LYS A 184 -29.92 2.41 10.06
C LYS A 184 -28.74 3.23 9.55
N TYR A 185 -27.54 2.91 10.00
CA TYR A 185 -26.30 3.60 9.66
C TYR A 185 -25.36 2.71 8.85
N LYS A 186 -24.40 3.32 8.16
CA LYS A 186 -23.31 2.58 7.51
C LYS A 186 -22.46 1.91 8.59
N SER A 187 -22.57 0.59 8.69
CA SER A 187 -21.87 -0.22 9.70
C SER A 187 -20.97 -1.26 9.02
N ARG A 188 -19.95 -1.71 9.73
CA ARG A 188 -19.06 -2.81 9.32
C ARG A 188 -18.99 -3.81 10.48
N GLU A 189 -19.18 -5.09 10.19
CA GLU A 189 -19.08 -6.18 11.16
C GLU A 189 -17.82 -6.99 10.86
N LEU A 190 -16.91 -7.07 11.83
CA LEU A 190 -15.63 -7.78 11.66
C LEU A 190 -15.78 -9.29 11.86
N PHE A 191 -16.59 -9.67 12.85
CA PHE A 191 -16.83 -11.07 13.18
C PHE A 191 -18.26 -11.23 13.67
N ASN A 192 -19.03 -12.08 12.98
CA ASN A 192 -20.40 -12.40 13.36
C ASN A 192 -20.44 -13.77 14.06
N ALA A 193 -20.48 -13.74 15.39
CA ALA A 193 -20.56 -14.96 16.19
C ALA A 193 -21.87 -15.75 15.99
N ASP A 194 -22.97 -15.06 15.64
CA ASP A 194 -24.28 -15.69 15.41
C ASP A 194 -24.26 -16.63 14.20
N LEU A 195 -23.39 -16.37 13.22
CA LEU A 195 -23.30 -17.19 12.01
C LEU A 195 -22.55 -18.51 12.22
N GLY A 196 -21.94 -18.74 13.40
CA GLY A 196 -21.29 -19.99 13.76
C GLY A 196 -20.20 -20.39 12.76
N LEU A 197 -18.97 -19.93 12.97
CA LEU A 197 -17.86 -20.28 12.08
C LEU A 197 -17.59 -21.80 12.17
N LYS A 198 -17.93 -22.52 11.10
CA LYS A 198 -17.58 -23.94 10.94
C LYS A 198 -16.48 -24.04 9.89
N ILE A 199 -15.25 -24.17 10.35
CA ILE A 199 -14.13 -24.57 9.50
C ILE A 199 -14.20 -26.08 9.37
N ILE A 200 -14.46 -26.55 8.16
CA ILE A 200 -14.39 -27.97 7.82
C ILE A 200 -13.17 -28.12 6.94
N ASP A 201 -12.11 -28.67 7.50
CA ASP A 201 -10.94 -29.06 6.72
C ASP A 201 -11.31 -30.32 5.93
N LEU A 202 -11.36 -30.19 4.61
CA LEU A 202 -11.49 -31.32 3.69
C LEU A 202 -10.07 -31.69 3.26
N TYR A 203 -9.60 -32.84 3.73
CA TYR A 203 -8.35 -33.47 3.30
C TYR A 203 -8.22 -33.51 1.77
#